data_AF-A0A662HTV8-F1
#
_entry.id   AF-A0A662HTV8-F1
#
_cell.length_a   1.000
_cell.length_b   1.000
_cell.length_c   1.000
_cell.angle_alpha   90.00
_cell.angle_beta   90.00
_cell.angle_gamma   90.00
#
_symmetry.space_group_name_H-M   'P 1'
#
loop_
_entity.id
_entity.type
_entity.pdbx_description
1 polymer ?
#
loop_
_entity_poly.entity_id
_entity_poly.type
_entity_poly.pdbx_seq_one_letter_code
_entity_poly.pdbx_strand_id
1 'polypeptide(L)'
;MNKKPVTMLRIIHIIIIIILHVTIVTYSLSPSILPAKASPSKLQREIIGLYIRLVRLSEEGIDTRELVNLLSEALELLNNEDNASSIKAQKIVSKVREAVEKLEAERPSIVISKNLSKYGTAAAIASIPVLFYLLFPRIYLELWYKTRRKWVVEK
;
A
#
# COMPACT_ATOMS: atom_id res chain seq x y z
N MET A 1 71.28 -24.81 34.62
CA MET A 1 70.05 -25.31 33.96
C MET A 1 68.95 -24.27 34.14
N ASN A 2 68.79 -23.36 33.17
CA ASN A 2 67.99 -22.13 33.29
C ASN A 2 66.70 -22.24 32.47
N LYS A 3 65.62 -22.79 33.05
CA LYS A 3 64.29 -22.90 32.42
C LYS A 3 63.32 -21.81 32.92
N LYS A 4 63.79 -20.56 33.05
CA LYS A 4 62.98 -19.44 33.58
C LYS A 4 62.44 -18.41 32.56
N PRO A 5 62.99 -18.21 31.34
CA PRO A 5 62.48 -17.13 30.48
C PRO A 5 61.18 -17.48 29.75
N VAL A 6 60.96 -18.76 29.43
CA VAL A 6 59.78 -19.19 28.64
C VAL A 6 58.51 -19.20 29.49
N THR A 7 58.60 -19.50 30.80
CA THR A 7 57.46 -19.48 31.71
C THR A 7 56.98 -18.06 31.98
N MET A 8 57.91 -17.11 32.16
CA MET A 8 57.59 -15.68 32.33
C MET A 8 56.90 -15.09 31.10
N LEU A 9 57.37 -15.42 29.89
CA LEU A 9 56.76 -14.96 28.65
C LEU A 9 55.33 -15.51 28.47
N ARG A 10 55.10 -16.78 28.84
CA ARG A 10 53.77 -17.41 28.83
C ARG A 10 52.80 -16.75 29.80
N ILE A 11 53.26 -16.39 31.00
CA ILE A 11 52.44 -15.68 32.00
C ILE A 11 52.01 -14.31 31.47
N ILE A 12 52.92 -13.57 30.82
CA ILE A 12 52.61 -12.26 30.23
C ILE A 12 51.56 -12.38 29.11
N HIS A 13 51.67 -13.40 28.23
CA HIS A 13 50.68 -13.62 27.17
C HIS A 13 49.30 -13.98 27.73
N ILE A 14 49.23 -14.79 28.79
CA ILE A 14 47.97 -15.13 29.44
C ILE A 14 47.30 -13.88 30.04
N ILE A 15 48.08 -12.99 30.67
CA ILE A 15 47.56 -11.73 31.22
C ILE A 15 47.00 -10.83 30.12
N ILE A 16 47.70 -10.71 28.98
CA ILE A 16 47.23 -9.92 27.84
C ILE A 16 45.92 -10.48 27.27
N ILE A 17 45.81 -11.80 27.16
CA ILE A 17 44.59 -12.46 26.68
C ILE A 17 43.42 -12.21 27.64
N ILE A 18 43.65 -12.25 28.95
CA ILE A 18 42.63 -11.97 29.96
C ILE A 18 42.17 -10.52 29.87
N ILE A 19 43.08 -9.55 29.77
CA ILE A 19 42.74 -8.13 29.63
C ILE A 19 41.91 -7.91 28.34
N LEU A 20 42.32 -8.53 27.23
CA LEU A 20 41.59 -8.45 25.97
C LEU A 20 40.16 -9.02 26.12
N HIS A 21 40.00 -10.17 26.75
CA HIS A 21 38.68 -10.76 26.99
C HIS A 21 37.82 -9.88 27.90
N VAL A 22 38.40 -9.32 28.97
CA VAL A 22 37.68 -8.41 29.87
C VAL A 22 37.22 -7.17 29.11
N THR A 23 38.06 -6.57 28.26
CA THR A 23 37.67 -5.40 27.46
C THR A 23 36.53 -5.70 26.49
N ILE A 24 36.56 -6.86 25.82
CA ILE A 24 35.50 -7.30 24.90
C ILE A 24 34.19 -7.53 25.65
N VAL A 25 34.25 -8.19 26.81
CA VAL A 25 33.06 -8.45 27.64
C VAL A 25 32.48 -7.15 28.17
N THR A 26 33.31 -6.19 28.62
CA THR A 26 32.84 -4.87 29.06
C THR A 26 32.25 -4.03 27.93
N TYR A 27 32.78 -4.14 26.71
CA TYR A 27 32.18 -3.51 25.53
C TYR A 27 30.84 -4.17 25.16
N SER A 28 30.75 -5.50 25.27
CA SER A 28 29.53 -6.26 24.96
C SER A 28 28.41 -6.04 25.97
N LEU A 29 28.76 -5.75 27.23
CA LEU A 29 27.82 -5.42 28.30
C LEU A 29 27.53 -3.93 28.42
N SER A 30 28.17 -3.07 27.61
CA SER A 30 27.82 -1.65 27.57
C SER A 30 26.36 -1.56 27.13
N PRO A 31 25.43 -1.11 27.99
CA PRO A 31 24.06 -0.92 27.56
C PRO A 31 24.12 0.12 26.44
N SER A 32 23.84 -0.30 25.22
CA SER A 32 23.58 0.64 24.14
C SER A 32 22.48 1.55 24.66
N ILE A 33 22.82 2.79 25.01
CA ILE A 33 21.87 3.85 25.31
C ILE A 33 21.23 4.15 23.96
N LEU A 34 20.32 3.28 23.54
CA LEU A 34 19.38 3.62 22.49
C LEU A 34 18.58 4.77 23.07
N PRO A 35 18.46 5.92 22.38
CA PRO A 35 17.54 6.94 22.81
C PRO A 35 16.19 6.24 22.98
N ALA A 36 15.58 6.37 24.16
CA ALA A 36 14.27 5.82 24.44
C ALA A 36 13.35 6.26 23.29
N LYS A 37 12.92 5.32 22.45
CA LYS A 37 12.11 5.61 21.27
C LYS A 37 10.84 6.29 21.79
N ALA A 38 10.76 7.61 21.64
CA ALA A 38 9.64 8.39 22.17
C ALA A 38 8.35 7.74 21.66
N SER A 39 7.42 7.45 22.57
CA SER A 39 6.12 6.92 22.20
C SER A 39 5.48 7.88 21.19
N PRO A 40 5.02 7.40 20.02
CA PRO A 40 4.54 8.28 18.98
C PRO A 40 3.41 9.16 19.50
N SER A 41 3.40 10.43 19.11
CA SER A 41 2.38 11.38 19.59
C SER A 41 0.96 10.94 19.19
N LYS A 42 -0.07 11.49 19.82
CA LYS A 42 -1.48 11.19 19.47
C LYS A 42 -1.72 11.43 17.97
N LEU A 43 -1.18 12.51 17.43
CA LEU A 43 -1.29 12.87 16.02
C LEU A 43 -0.54 11.88 15.12
N GLN A 44 0.67 11.42 15.50
CA GLN A 44 1.39 10.37 14.76
C GLN A 44 0.62 9.06 14.71
N ARG A 45 -0.02 8.65 15.81
CA ARG A 45 -0.87 7.46 15.82
C ARG A 45 -2.08 7.60 14.90
N GLU A 46 -2.67 8.79 14.85
CA GLU A 46 -3.78 9.09 13.94
C GLU A 46 -3.33 9.02 12.47
N ILE A 47 -2.18 9.61 12.15
CA ILE A 47 -1.55 9.52 10.82
C ILE A 47 -1.36 8.06 10.41
N ILE A 48 -0.76 7.23 11.28
CA ILE A 48 -0.56 5.80 11.00
C ILE A 48 -1.90 5.09 10.76
N GLY A 49 -2.92 5.39 11.58
CA GLY A 49 -4.26 4.83 11.43
C GLY A 49 -4.96 5.22 10.13
N LEU A 50 -4.73 6.44 9.62
CA LEU A 50 -5.23 6.87 8.31
C LEU A 50 -4.46 6.20 7.17
N TYR A 51 -3.14 6.04 7.30
CA TYR A 51 -2.32 5.37 6.29
C TYR A 51 -2.78 3.93 6.06
N ILE A 52 -3.04 3.18 7.14
CA ILE A 52 -3.56 1.80 7.07
C ILE A 52 -4.93 1.75 6.37
N ARG A 53 -5.80 2.74 6.61
CA ARG A 53 -7.10 2.82 5.94
C ARG A 53 -6.97 3.13 4.45
N LEU A 54 -6.10 4.08 4.09
CA LEU A 54 -5.82 4.42 2.68
C LEU A 54 -5.21 3.25 1.90
N VAL A 55 -4.35 2.45 2.52
CA VAL A 55 -3.79 1.24 1.90
C VAL A 55 -4.91 0.25 1.59
N ARG A 56 -5.82 0.00 2.53
CA ARG A 56 -6.96 -0.91 2.33
C ARG A 56 -7.88 -0.46 1.18
N LEU A 57 -8.19 0.84 1.12
CA LEU A 57 -8.96 1.41 0.01
C LEU A 57 -8.22 1.24 -1.33
N SER A 58 -6.89 1.37 -1.32
CA SER A 58 -6.05 1.16 -2.51
C SER A 58 -6.04 -0.29 -3.00
N GLU A 59 -6.01 -1.27 -2.08
CA GLU A 59 -6.10 -2.70 -2.40
C GLU A 59 -7.43 -3.05 -3.10
N GLU A 60 -8.49 -2.31 -2.78
CA GLU A 60 -9.80 -2.41 -3.43
C GLU A 60 -9.89 -1.63 -4.75
N GLY A 61 -8.79 -0.97 -5.12
CA GLY A 61 -8.61 -0.26 -6.38
C GLY A 61 -9.28 1.10 -6.42
N ILE A 62 -9.45 1.74 -5.26
CA ILE A 62 -9.77 3.17 -5.09
C ILE A 62 -8.46 3.96 -5.13
N ASP A 63 -8.41 5.06 -5.87
CA ASP A 63 -7.20 5.91 -5.91
C ASP A 63 -7.05 6.72 -4.63
N THR A 64 -5.94 6.53 -3.92
CA THR A 64 -5.63 7.19 -2.66
C THR A 64 -4.33 8.01 -2.72
N ARG A 65 -3.68 8.12 -3.88
CA ARG A 65 -2.34 8.71 -4.05
C ARG A 65 -2.25 10.12 -3.48
N GLU A 66 -3.23 10.97 -3.80
CA GLU A 66 -3.27 12.35 -3.33
C GLU A 66 -3.38 12.44 -1.80
N LEU A 67 -4.22 11.60 -1.19
CA LEU A 67 -4.41 11.56 0.25
C LEU A 67 -3.18 11.04 0.98
N VAL A 68 -2.48 10.06 0.42
CA VAL A 68 -1.21 9.55 0.95
C VAL A 68 -0.11 10.61 0.89
N ASN A 69 -0.05 11.40 -0.19
CA ASN A 69 0.91 12.50 -0.30
C ASN A 69 0.64 13.59 0.74
N LEU A 70 -0.61 14.01 0.90
CA LEU A 70 -1.02 14.97 1.94
C LEU A 70 -0.67 14.46 3.34
N LEU A 71 -0.91 13.17 3.60
CA LEU A 71 -0.62 12.57 4.89
C LEU A 71 0.89 12.48 5.15
N SER A 72 1.70 12.33 4.11
CA SER A 72 3.17 12.37 4.18
C SER A 72 3.67 13.79 4.47
N GLU A 73 3.10 14.81 3.82
CA GLU A 73 3.36 16.22 4.12
C GLU A 73 3.04 16.56 5.59
N ALA A 74 1.90 16.06 6.11
CA ALA A 74 1.54 16.24 7.51
C ALA A 74 2.56 15.60 8.48
N LEU A 75 3.15 14.47 8.10
CA LEU A 75 4.19 13.81 8.90
C LEU A 75 5.50 14.59 8.86
N GLU A 76 5.90 15.13 7.70
CA GLU A 76 7.07 15.99 7.56
C GLU A 76 6.94 17.27 8.39
N LEU A 77 5.77 17.92 8.35
CA LEU A 77 5.46 19.09 9.16
C LEU A 77 5.58 18.82 10.67
N LEU A 78 5.27 17.59 11.10
CA LEU A 78 5.34 17.22 12.51
C LEU A 78 6.78 17.02 13.00
N ASN A 79 7.75 16.82 12.10
CA ASN A 79 9.16 16.71 12.44
C ASN A 79 9.84 18.05 12.69
N ASN A 80 9.24 19.18 12.31
CA ASN A 80 9.85 20.51 12.41
C ASN A 80 9.83 21.13 13.82
N GLU A 81 9.31 20.42 14.84
CA GLU A 81 9.21 20.85 16.25
C GLU A 81 8.55 22.23 16.51
N ASP A 82 7.94 22.86 15.50
CA ASP A 82 7.29 24.16 15.63
C ASP A 82 5.75 24.04 15.75
N ASN A 83 5.17 24.90 16.59
CA ASN A 83 3.73 24.91 16.84
C ASN A 83 2.90 25.23 15.58
N ALA A 84 3.42 26.06 14.67
CA ALA A 84 2.71 26.43 13.45
C ALA A 84 2.59 25.23 12.48
N SER A 85 3.66 24.46 12.29
CA SER A 85 3.62 23.23 11.50
C SER A 85 2.77 22.14 12.16
N SER A 86 2.77 22.03 13.49
CA SER A 86 1.88 21.11 14.21
C SER A 86 0.39 21.41 13.95
N ILE A 87 -0.01 22.69 13.97
CA ILE A 87 -1.38 23.11 13.65
C ILE A 87 -1.72 22.82 12.17
N LYS A 88 -0.79 23.09 11.25
CA LYS A 88 -0.97 22.77 9.82
C LYS A 88 -1.12 21.26 9.60
N ALA A 89 -0.27 20.45 10.22
CA ALA A 89 -0.34 18.99 10.17
C ALA A 89 -1.70 18.49 10.68
N GLN A 90 -2.19 19.03 11.80
CA GLN A 90 -3.50 18.68 12.34
C GLN A 90 -4.64 19.00 11.36
N LYS A 91 -4.58 20.15 10.68
CA LYS A 91 -5.56 20.53 9.66
C LYS A 91 -5.53 19.57 8.46
N ILE A 92 -4.34 19.20 7.98
CA ILE A 92 -4.19 18.23 6.89
C ILE A 92 -4.76 16.88 7.29
N VAL A 93 -4.39 16.38 8.48
CA VAL A 93 -4.91 15.12 9.03
C VAL A 93 -6.43 15.14 9.13
N SER A 94 -7.04 16.24 9.59
CA SER A 94 -8.50 16.35 9.64
C SER A 94 -9.17 16.29 8.26
N LYS A 95 -8.55 16.93 7.24
CA LYS A 95 -9.04 16.92 5.86
C LYS A 95 -8.93 15.53 5.24
N VAL A 96 -7.80 14.85 5.46
CA VAL A 96 -7.59 13.47 5.00
C VAL A 96 -8.56 12.53 5.68
N ARG A 97 -8.82 12.69 6.98
CA ARG A 97 -9.80 11.90 7.72
C ARG A 97 -11.20 12.01 7.12
N GLU A 98 -11.66 13.23 6.89
CA GLU A 98 -12.98 13.47 6.27
C GLU A 98 -13.08 12.85 4.87
N ALA A 99 -12.02 13.00 4.06
CA ALA A 99 -11.96 12.37 2.75
C ALA A 99 -11.98 10.84 2.83
N VAL A 100 -11.25 10.24 3.77
CA VAL A 100 -11.26 8.80 4.02
C VAL A 100 -12.65 8.32 4.44
N GLU A 101 -13.31 9.01 5.35
CA GLU A 101 -14.67 8.65 5.80
C GLU A 101 -15.67 8.69 4.65
N LYS A 102 -15.57 9.70 3.78
CA LYS A 102 -16.38 9.79 2.57
C LYS A 102 -16.10 8.64 1.60
N LEU A 103 -14.83 8.32 1.35
CA LEU A 103 -14.44 7.21 0.48
C LEU A 103 -14.89 5.85 1.05
N GLU A 104 -14.82 5.67 2.37
CA GLU A 104 -15.31 4.47 3.05
C GLU A 104 -16.84 4.33 2.94
N ALA A 105 -17.58 5.44 2.96
CA ALA A 105 -19.03 5.46 2.75
C ALA A 105 -19.41 5.18 1.28
N GLU A 106 -18.63 5.66 0.33
CA GLU A 106 -18.84 5.45 -1.12
C GLU A 106 -18.25 4.12 -1.63
N ARG A 107 -17.39 3.47 -0.84
CA ARG A 107 -16.75 2.18 -1.12
C ARG A 107 -17.64 1.16 -1.84
N PRO A 108 -18.86 0.82 -1.35
CA PRO A 108 -19.69 -0.18 -2.02
C PRO A 108 -20.10 0.24 -3.43
N SER A 109 -20.44 1.51 -3.68
CA SER A 109 -20.87 1.95 -5.02
C SER A 109 -19.70 1.96 -6.01
N ILE A 110 -18.51 2.34 -5.56
CA ILE A 110 -17.29 2.36 -6.37
C ILE A 110 -16.88 0.93 -6.76
N VAL A 111 -16.91 -0.01 -5.81
CA VAL A 111 -16.55 -1.42 -6.08
C VAL A 111 -17.60 -2.08 -6.99
N ILE A 112 -18.89 -1.85 -6.76
CA ILE A 112 -19.98 -2.41 -7.57
C ILE A 112 -19.88 -1.91 -9.01
N SER A 113 -19.69 -0.61 -9.24
CA SER A 113 -19.62 -0.05 -10.59
C SER A 113 -18.43 -0.59 -11.39
N LYS A 114 -17.27 -0.72 -10.77
CA LYS A 114 -16.06 -1.29 -11.38
C LYS A 114 -16.26 -2.77 -11.74
N ASN A 115 -16.84 -3.55 -10.83
CA ASN A 115 -17.14 -4.96 -11.07
C ASN A 115 -18.22 -5.14 -12.15
N LEU A 116 -19.26 -4.30 -12.14
CA LEU A 116 -20.33 -4.33 -13.13
C LEU A 116 -19.79 -4.06 -14.54
N SER A 117 -18.88 -3.10 -14.70
CA SER A 117 -18.21 -2.86 -15.98
C SER A 117 -17.38 -4.08 -16.41
N LYS A 118 -16.54 -4.61 -15.51
CA LYS A 118 -15.65 -5.75 -15.83
C LYS A 118 -16.42 -7.01 -16.23
N TYR A 119 -17.39 -7.42 -15.41
CA TYR A 119 -18.20 -8.61 -15.68
C TYR A 119 -19.24 -8.37 -16.77
N GLY A 120 -19.77 -7.15 -16.88
CA GLY A 120 -20.70 -6.77 -17.93
C GLY A 120 -20.05 -6.84 -19.31
N THR A 121 -18.82 -6.32 -19.46
CA THR A 121 -18.07 -6.45 -20.71
C THR A 121 -17.74 -7.91 -21.02
N ALA A 122 -17.31 -8.69 -20.03
CA ALA A 122 -17.05 -10.12 -20.22
C ALA A 122 -18.30 -10.90 -20.65
N ALA A 123 -19.45 -10.63 -20.02
CA ALA A 123 -20.73 -11.23 -20.36
C ALA A 123 -21.19 -10.80 -21.77
N ALA A 124 -21.01 -9.53 -22.13
CA ALA A 124 -21.32 -9.03 -23.45
C ALA A 124 -20.53 -9.78 -24.53
N ILE A 125 -19.21 -9.94 -24.34
CA ILE A 125 -18.35 -10.70 -25.27
C ILE A 125 -18.78 -12.17 -25.33
N ALA A 126 -18.99 -12.81 -24.18
CA ALA A 126 -19.43 -14.21 -24.11
C ALA A 126 -20.81 -14.42 -24.75
N SER A 127 -21.66 -13.40 -24.76
CA SER A 127 -22.99 -13.46 -25.37
C SER A 127 -22.97 -13.35 -26.90
N ILE A 128 -21.87 -12.88 -27.52
CA ILE A 128 -21.81 -12.67 -28.98
C ILE A 128 -22.18 -13.93 -29.77
N PRO A 129 -21.62 -15.13 -29.53
CA PRO A 129 -21.97 -16.31 -30.32
C PRO A 129 -23.44 -16.73 -30.16
N VAL A 130 -23.98 -16.61 -28.95
CA VAL A 130 -25.38 -16.97 -28.64
C VAL A 130 -26.33 -15.99 -29.32
N LEU A 131 -26.07 -14.68 -29.19
CA LEU A 131 -26.85 -13.63 -29.85
C LEU A 131 -26.74 -13.73 -31.37
N PHE A 132 -25.56 -14.04 -31.91
CA PHE A 132 -25.38 -14.26 -33.33
C PHE A 132 -26.25 -15.42 -33.81
N TYR A 133 -26.18 -16.58 -33.15
CA TYR A 133 -26.98 -17.74 -33.56
C TYR A 133 -28.50 -17.49 -33.48
N LEU A 134 -28.98 -16.73 -32.48
CA LEU A 134 -30.40 -16.47 -32.30
C LEU A 134 -30.94 -15.31 -33.15
N LEU A 135 -30.19 -14.21 -33.26
CA LEU A 135 -30.65 -12.98 -33.91
C LEU A 135 -30.28 -12.93 -35.38
N PHE A 136 -29.10 -13.42 -35.76
CA PHE A 136 -28.62 -13.33 -37.14
C PHE A 136 -29.57 -13.98 -38.15
N PRO A 137 -30.17 -15.17 -37.90
CA PRO A 137 -31.11 -15.78 -38.84
C PRO A 137 -32.36 -14.91 -39.07
N ARG A 138 -32.89 -14.30 -38.00
CA ARG A 138 -34.09 -13.46 -38.06
C ARG A 138 -33.82 -12.16 -38.80
N ILE A 139 -32.72 -11.49 -38.44
CA ILE A 139 -32.28 -10.24 -39.07
C ILE A 139 -32.00 -10.48 -40.57
N TYR A 140 -31.32 -11.57 -40.91
CA TYR A 140 -31.05 -11.96 -42.29
C TYR A 140 -32.34 -12.10 -43.10
N LEU A 141 -33.33 -12.84 -42.57
CA LEU A 141 -34.61 -13.06 -43.26
C LEU A 141 -35.36 -11.74 -43.47
N GLU A 142 -35.46 -10.89 -42.44
CA GLU A 142 -36.12 -9.58 -42.56
C GLU A 142 -35.46 -8.69 -43.61
N LEU A 143 -34.13 -8.61 -43.61
CA LEU A 143 -33.35 -7.88 -44.62
C LEU A 143 -33.55 -8.46 -46.02
N TRP A 144 -33.55 -9.79 -46.15
CA TRP A 144 -33.79 -10.49 -47.40
C TRP A 144 -35.19 -10.19 -47.95
N TYR A 145 -36.24 -10.33 -47.13
CA TYR A 145 -37.61 -10.01 -47.52
C TYR A 145 -37.79 -8.53 -47.87
N LYS A 146 -37.17 -7.62 -47.12
CA LYS A 146 -37.23 -6.18 -47.41
C LYS A 146 -36.56 -5.83 -48.73
N THR A 147 -35.47 -6.50 -49.07
CA THR A 147 -34.72 -6.27 -50.32
C THR A 147 -35.40 -6.92 -51.53
N ARG A 148 -35.94 -8.14 -51.38
CA ARG A 148 -36.58 -8.90 -52.47
C ARG A 148 -38.04 -8.56 -52.73
N ARG A 149 -38.67 -7.72 -51.91
CA ARG A 149 -40.10 -7.32 -52.05
C ARG A 149 -40.48 -6.61 -53.36
N LYS A 150 -39.52 -6.27 -54.23
CA LYS A 150 -39.76 -5.60 -55.52
C LYS A 150 -39.62 -6.48 -56.77
N TRP A 151 -39.37 -7.78 -56.62
CA TRP A 151 -39.24 -8.67 -57.78
C TRP A 151 -40.63 -9.10 -58.24
N VAL A 152 -41.17 -8.41 -59.25
CA VAL A 152 -42.33 -8.87 -60.02
C VAL A 152 -41.85 -10.00 -60.92
N VAL A 153 -42.41 -11.20 -60.76
CA VAL A 153 -42.15 -12.31 -61.67
C VAL A 153 -42.99 -12.07 -62.92
N GLU A 154 -42.35 -11.65 -63.99
CA GLU A 154 -42.97 -11.60 -65.32
C GLU A 154 -43.25 -13.05 -65.76
N LYS A 155 -44.51 -13.32 -66.14
CA LYS A 155 -44.99 -14.65 -66.52
C LYS A 155 -44.72 -14.95 -67.98
#